data_AF-A0A222F044-F1
#
_entry.id   AF-A0A222F044-F1
#
_cell.length_a   1.000
_cell.length_b   1.000
_cell.length_c   1.000
_cell.angle_alpha   90.00
_cell.angle_beta   90.00
_cell.angle_gamma   90.00
#
_symmetry.space_group_name_H-M   'P 1'
#
loop_
_entity.id
_entity.type
_entity.pdbx_description
1 polymer ?
#
loop_
_entity_poly.entity_id
_entity_poly.type
_entity_poly.pdbx_seq_one_letter_code
_entity_poly.pdbx_strand_id
1 'polypeptide(L)' 'MYNRLKSLRSQHNTLDSLIRREEGHPYPDAQHIRSLKKFKLRLRDEITRIETSLNANRLAY' A
#
# COMPACT_ATOMS: atom_id res chain seq x y z
N MET A 1 -1.96 12.22 -13.94
CA MET A 1 -2.63 11.10 -13.22
C MET A 1 -1.71 9.91 -12.94
N TYR A 2 -0.77 9.51 -13.81
CA TYR A 2 0.18 8.41 -13.57
C TYR A 2 1.08 8.58 -12.33
N ASN A 3 1.46 9.82 -11.99
CA ASN A 3 2.36 10.07 -10.85
C ASN A 3 1.75 9.67 -9.50
N ARG A 4 0.43 9.79 -9.33
CA ARG A 4 -0.25 9.45 -8.07
C ARG A 4 -0.17 7.94 -7.80
N LEU A 5 -0.45 7.13 -8.83
CA LEU A 5 -0.37 5.67 -8.77
C LEU A 5 1.07 5.20 -8.57
N LYS A 6 2.04 5.85 -9.24
CA LYS A 6 3.47 5.53 -9.10
C LYS A 6 3.98 5.83 -7.69
N SER A 7 3.57 6.95 -7.09
CA SER A 7 3.90 7.28 -5.70
C SER A 7 3.26 6.31 -4.71
N LEU A 8 1.98 5.95 -4.88
CA LEU A 8 1.33 4.94 -4.02
C LEU A 8 2.02 3.57 -4.14
N ARG A 9 2.38 3.14 -5.35
CA ARG A 9 3.15 1.90 -5.55
C ARG A 9 4.51 1.96 -4.87
N SER A 10 5.20 3.10 -4.94
CA SER A 10 6.49 3.28 -4.27
C SER A 10 6.34 3.18 -2.75
N GLN A 11 5.34 3.86 -2.18
CA GLN A 11 5.03 3.79 -0.74
C GLN A 11 4.67 2.37 -0.32
N HIS A 12 3.88 1.65 -1.12
CA HIS A 12 3.54 0.26 -0.87
C HIS A 12 4.79 -0.65 -0.89
N ASN A 13 5.72 -0.43 -1.82
CA ASN A 13 6.98 -1.18 -1.88
C ASN A 13 7.88 -0.91 -0.67
N THR A 14 7.95 0.34 -0.22
CA THR A 14 8.69 0.71 1.00
C THR A 14 8.10 0.01 2.22
N LEU A 15 6.76 -0.01 2.34
CA LEU A 15 6.08 -0.72 3.43
C LEU A 15 6.29 -2.24 3.36
N ASP A 16 6.28 -2.85 2.18
CA ASP A 16 6.58 -4.29 2.03
C ASP A 16 8.01 -4.62 2.44
N SER A 17 8.96 -3.76 2.07
CA SER A 17 10.37 -3.90 2.45
C SER A 17 10.58 -3.77 3.96
N LEU A 18 9.88 -2.83 4.60
CA LEU A 18 9.89 -2.67 6.05
C LEU A 18 9.28 -3.90 6.75
N ILE A 19 8.15 -4.42 6.27
CA ILE A 19 7.54 -5.65 6.81
C ILE A 19 8.52 -6.82 6.73
N ARG A 20 9.15 -7.04 5.57
CA ARG A 20 10.11 -8.14 5.38
C ARG A 20 11.33 -8.03 6.28
N ARG A 21 11.80 -6.80 6.54
CA ARG A 21 12.92 -6.54 7.43
C ARG A 21 12.57 -6.82 8.89
N GLU A 22 11.37 -6.43 9.32
CA GLU A 22 10.84 -6.71 10.65
C GLU A 22 10.53 -8.20 10.87
N GLU A 23 10.01 -8.92 9.85
CA GLU A 23 9.77 -10.37 9.92
C GLU A 23 11.07 -11.20 9.98
N GLY A 24 12.18 -10.65 9.47
CA GLY A 24 13.51 -11.28 9.56
C GLY A 24 14.22 -11.05 10.90
N HIS A 25 13.70 -10.19 11.77
CA HIS A 25 14.31 -9.94 13.08
C HIS A 25 14.00 -11.08 14.07
N PRO A 26 14.96 -11.51 14.89
CA PRO A 26 14.77 -12.58 15.88
C PRO A 26 13.78 -12.23 17.00
N TYR A 27 13.44 -10.95 17.16
CA TYR A 27 12.36 -10.46 18.03
C TYR A 27 11.40 -9.59 17.20
N PRO A 28 10.46 -10.20 16.46
CA PRO A 28 9.52 -9.44 15.65
C PRO A 28 8.53 -8.74 16.57
N ASP A 29 8.48 -7.41 16.52
CA ASP A 29 7.46 -6.64 17.23
C ASP A 29 6.10 -6.90 16.60
N ALA A 30 5.33 -7.83 17.19
CA ALA A 30 4.02 -8.22 16.68
C ALA A 30 3.04 -7.04 16.57
N GLN A 31 3.24 -5.97 17.37
CA GLN A 31 2.48 -4.72 17.27
C GLN A 31 2.91 -3.87 16.06
N HIS A 32 4.21 -3.86 15.75
CA HIS A 32 4.76 -3.18 14.58
C HIS A 32 4.32 -3.87 13.30
N ILE A 33 4.40 -5.21 13.22
CA ILE A 33 3.92 -6.01 12.09
C ILE A 33 2.42 -5.83 11.87
N ARG A 34 1.61 -5.83 12.95
CA ARG A 34 0.16 -5.58 12.85
C ARG A 34 -0.13 -4.18 12.31
N SER A 35 0.62 -3.17 12.76
CA SER A 35 0.48 -1.80 12.27
C SER A 35 0.86 -1.69 10.79
N LEU A 36 1.96 -2.32 10.38
CA LEU A 36 2.40 -2.35 8.98
C LEU A 36 1.41 -3.09 8.07
N LYS A 37 0.87 -4.24 8.50
CA LYS A 37 -0.20 -4.95 7.76
C LYS A 37 -1.45 -4.10 7.62
N LYS A 38 -1.84 -3.36 8.66
CA LYS A 38 -2.97 -2.42 8.62
C LYS A 38 -2.72 -1.24 7.67
N PHE A 39 -1.49 -0.73 7.64
CA PHE A 39 -1.06 0.30 6.68
C PHE A 39 -1.09 -0.22 5.25
N LYS A 40 -0.60 -1.45 5.02
CA LYS A 40 -0.65 -2.12 3.71
C LYS A 40 -2.10 -2.30 3.23
N LEU A 41 -3.02 -2.67 4.12
CA LEU A 41 -4.44 -2.77 3.80
C LEU A 41 -5.01 -1.41 3.36
N ARG A 42 -4.76 -0.36 4.14
CA ARG A 42 -5.23 1.00 3.81
C ARG A 42 -4.68 1.51 2.48
N LEU A 43 -3.40 1.29 2.20
CA LEU A 43 -2.80 1.66 0.91
C LEU A 43 -3.44 0.90 -0.24
N ARG A 44 -3.72 -0.39 -0.06
CA ARG A 44 -4.42 -1.18 -1.08
C ARG A 44 -5.83 -0.65 -1.32
N ASP A 45 -6.56 -0.27 -0.28
CA ASP A 45 -7.88 0.36 -0.40
C ASP A 45 -7.80 1.71 -1.12
N GLU A 46 -6.77 2.50 -0.85
CA GLU A 46 -6.54 3.79 -1.49
C GLU A 46 -6.19 3.63 -2.98
N ILE A 47 -5.35 2.66 -3.33
CA ILE A 47 -5.09 2.26 -4.72
C ILE A 47 -6.39 1.84 -5.40
N THR A 48 -7.17 0.97 -4.75
CA THR A 48 -8.44 0.45 -5.31
C THR A 48 -9.46 1.57 -5.51
N ARG A 49 -9.53 2.54 -4.60
CA ARG A 49 -10.38 3.74 -4.76
C ARG A 49 -9.93 4.59 -5.93
N ILE A 50 -8.63 4.85 -6.07
CA ILE A 50 -8.09 5.64 -7.18
C ILE A 50 -8.30 4.90 -8.50
N GLU A 51 -8.07 3.59 -8.55
CA GLU A 51 -8.33 2.76 -9.74
C GLU A 51 -9.82 2.74 -10.10
N THR A 52 -10.71 2.57 -9.12
CA THR A 52 -12.17 2.62 -9.32
C THR A 52 -12.61 3.98 -9.83
N SER A 53 -12.11 5.07 -9.24
CA SER A 53 -12.41 6.44 -9.69
C SER A 53 -11.87 6.69 -11.10
N LEU A 54 -10.68 6.19 -11.41
CA LEU A 54 -10.06 6.35 -12.72
C LEU A 54 -10.77 5.52 -13.80
N ASN A 55 -11.22 4.31 -13.47
CA ASN A 55 -12.08 3.49 -14.33
C ASN A 55 -13.45 4.12 -14.55
N ALA A 56 -14.09 4.64 -13.50
CA ALA A 56 -15.37 5.32 -13.60
C ALA A 56 -15.27 6.56 -14.51
N ASN A 57 -14.19 7.33 -14.40
CA ASN A 57 -13.94 8.48 -15.27
C ASN A 57 -13.64 8.07 -16.72
N ARG A 58 -13.11 6.87 -16.95
CA ARG A 58 -12.78 6.34 -18.28
C ARG A 58 -13.99 5.77 -19.03
N LEU A 59 -15.03 5.36 -18.30
CA LEU A 59 -16.30 4.86 -18.85
C LEU A 59 -17.33 5.98 -19.11
N ALA A 60 -17.03 7.21 -18.67
CA ALA A 60 -17.90 8.38 -18.83
C ALA A 60 -17.65 9.16 -20.15
N TYR A 61 -16.94 8.58 -21.11
CA TYR A 61 -16.58 9.18 -22.40
C TYR A 61 -17.00 8.30 -23.57
#